data_AF-A0AA96JYN8-F1
#
_entry.id   AF-A0AA96JYN8-F1
#
_cell.length_a   1.000
_cell.length_b   1.000
_cell.length_c   1.000
_cell.angle_alpha   90.00
_cell.angle_beta   90.00
_cell.angle_gamma   90.00
#
_symmetry.space_group_name_H-M   'P 1'
#
loop_
_entity.id
_entity.type
_entity.pdbx_description
1 polymer ?
#
loop_
_entity_poly.entity_id
_entity_poly.type
_entity_poly.pdbx_seq_one_letter_code
_entity_poly.pdbx_strand_id
1 'polypeptide(L)'
;MIVWIWATVLFLCEVGLSRSEGGLKNESFSEVENLNPIQKENINVPLAYTYKPWVAGHVFFADGEVASSPQPSPDFSSKRTGSALVGSVMALLATFESANVLPPEGTSQANQLIHGLIQMQSALVKSQSSELSEYVSAAVKQRFEKESAELLESMHQSGLTSKLLESLVSYNHKIPMWEKPALIELFQRYNISRQDWELIEKIFREAEVAYRIKGSSIHDAYELWRAQMPGGRS
;
A
#
# COMPACT_ATOMS: atom_id res chain seq x y z
N MET A 1 19.70 1.72 3.17
CA MET A 1 18.59 2.69 3.06
C MET A 1 17.30 2.03 2.66
N ILE A 2 17.23 1.29 1.53
CA ILE A 2 16.03 0.55 1.06
C ILE A 2 15.34 -0.34 2.13
N VAL A 3 16.07 -0.91 3.09
CA VAL A 3 15.59 -1.97 3.99
C VAL A 3 14.55 -1.51 5.03
N TRP A 4 14.57 -0.26 5.49
CA TRP A 4 13.72 0.16 6.62
C TRP A 4 12.30 0.56 6.23
N ILE A 5 12.12 1.26 5.10
CA ILE A 5 10.77 1.54 4.57
C ILE A 5 10.05 0.24 4.25
N TRP A 6 10.78 -0.78 3.78
CA TRP A 6 10.23 -2.09 3.46
C TRP A 6 9.75 -2.83 4.71
N ALA A 7 10.54 -2.80 5.79
CA ALA A 7 10.18 -3.43 7.05
C ALA A 7 8.98 -2.73 7.72
N THR A 8 8.90 -1.40 7.70
CA THR A 8 7.79 -0.67 8.36
C THR A 8 6.46 -0.80 7.63
N VAL A 9 6.45 -0.81 6.28
CA VAL A 9 5.22 -1.04 5.51
C VAL A 9 4.76 -2.49 5.67
N LEU A 10 5.69 -3.47 5.65
CA LEU A 10 5.35 -4.86 5.93
C LEU A 10 4.84 -5.04 7.36
N PHE A 11 5.52 -4.46 8.36
CA PHE A 11 5.16 -4.58 9.77
C PHE A 11 3.86 -3.85 10.11
N LEU A 12 3.56 -2.69 9.52
CA LEU A 12 2.24 -2.04 9.71
C LEU A 12 1.11 -2.81 9.01
N CYS A 13 1.40 -3.49 7.90
CA CYS A 13 0.45 -4.44 7.29
C CYS A 13 0.31 -5.74 8.10
N GLU A 14 1.35 -6.18 8.83
CA GLU A 14 1.37 -7.43 9.60
C GLU A 14 0.82 -7.25 11.03
N VAL A 15 1.07 -6.10 11.67
CA VAL A 15 0.57 -5.78 13.03
C VAL A 15 -0.93 -5.51 13.03
N GLY A 16 -1.54 -5.21 11.88
CA GLY A 16 -2.99 -5.25 11.69
C GLY A 16 -3.58 -6.66 11.61
N LEU A 17 -2.75 -7.71 11.69
CA LEU A 17 -3.11 -9.11 11.51
C LEU A 17 -2.41 -9.95 12.58
N SER A 18 -2.99 -10.03 13.77
CA SER A 18 -2.63 -11.11 14.70
C SER A 18 -3.85 -11.83 15.24
N ARG A 19 -3.79 -13.15 14.99
CA ARG A 19 -4.45 -14.27 15.66
C ARG A 19 -5.70 -14.83 14.98
N SER A 20 -5.48 -15.87 14.18
CA SER A 20 -6.32 -17.07 14.20
C SER A 20 -5.50 -18.28 13.75
N GLU A 21 -5.24 -19.19 14.68
CA GLU A 21 -4.68 -20.52 14.42
C GLU A 21 -5.75 -21.45 13.85
N GLY A 22 -5.36 -22.27 12.89
CA GLY A 22 -6.12 -23.36 12.30
C GLY A 22 -5.61 -23.58 10.87
N GLY A 23 -4.95 -24.66 10.48
CA GLY A 23 -5.02 -26.02 10.96
C GLY A 23 -5.69 -26.87 9.88
N LEU A 24 -4.88 -27.44 8.97
CA LEU A 24 -4.96 -28.80 8.38
C LEU A 24 -4.57 -28.89 6.88
N LYS A 25 -3.61 -29.81 6.67
CA LYS A 25 -3.52 -30.84 5.62
C LYS A 25 -3.00 -30.48 4.23
N ASN A 26 -1.69 -30.72 4.07
CA ASN A 26 -1.08 -31.77 3.24
C ASN A 26 -1.83 -32.18 1.96
N GLU A 27 -1.22 -31.92 0.81
CA GLU A 27 -1.11 -32.90 -0.28
C GLU A 27 0.12 -32.57 -1.14
N SER A 28 0.80 -33.61 -1.61
CA SER A 28 2.11 -33.62 -2.23
C SER A 28 2.05 -34.57 -3.41
N PHE A 29 2.56 -34.22 -4.60
CA PHE A 29 3.03 -35.10 -5.69
C PHE A 29 3.87 -34.21 -6.64
N SER A 30 5.22 -34.22 -6.60
CA SER A 30 6.18 -35.01 -7.41
C SER A 30 6.11 -34.71 -8.93
N GLU A 31 7.12 -34.07 -9.55
CA GLU A 31 8.35 -34.66 -10.16
C GLU A 31 8.25 -34.48 -11.70
N VAL A 32 9.23 -33.93 -12.42
CA VAL A 32 10.29 -34.60 -13.22
C VAL A 32 11.06 -33.45 -13.93
N GLU A 33 12.35 -33.17 -13.67
CA GLU A 33 13.58 -33.70 -14.30
C GLU A 33 13.86 -33.29 -15.78
N ASN A 34 14.89 -32.44 -16.04
CA ASN A 34 16.10 -32.75 -16.87
C ASN A 34 16.90 -31.52 -17.45
N LEU A 35 18.13 -31.30 -16.90
CA LEU A 35 19.49 -31.01 -17.46
C LEU A 35 19.71 -30.14 -18.75
N ASN A 36 20.38 -28.95 -18.75
CA ASN A 36 21.84 -28.52 -18.73
C ASN A 36 22.63 -28.63 -20.08
N PRO A 37 23.73 -27.87 -20.43
CA PRO A 37 24.62 -26.99 -19.61
C PRO A 37 25.26 -25.68 -20.25
N ILE A 38 25.92 -24.84 -19.42
CA ILE A 38 27.09 -23.92 -19.67
C ILE A 38 26.88 -22.69 -20.60
N GLN A 39 27.02 -21.41 -20.17
CA GLN A 39 28.27 -20.75 -19.73
C GLN A 39 28.11 -19.83 -18.49
N LYS A 40 29.06 -20.01 -17.56
CA LYS A 40 29.38 -19.13 -16.42
C LYS A 40 30.33 -18.01 -16.89
N GLU A 41 30.16 -16.79 -16.40
CA GLU A 41 31.21 -16.15 -15.59
C GLU A 41 30.71 -15.00 -14.69
N ASN A 42 30.69 -15.29 -13.39
CA ASN A 42 31.04 -14.49 -12.21
C ASN A 42 30.57 -13.03 -12.06
N ILE A 43 29.64 -12.82 -11.12
CA ILE A 43 29.96 -12.11 -9.86
C ILE A 43 29.33 -12.87 -8.70
N ASN A 44 30.18 -13.35 -7.80
CA ASN A 44 29.86 -14.21 -6.67
C ASN A 44 29.95 -13.36 -5.39
N VAL A 45 28.86 -13.20 -4.63
CA VAL A 45 28.93 -12.90 -3.18
C VAL A 45 27.82 -13.70 -2.48
N PRO A 46 28.13 -14.52 -1.46
CA PRO A 46 27.22 -15.50 -0.90
C PRO A 46 26.40 -14.92 0.27
N LEU A 47 25.10 -15.17 0.29
CA LEU A 47 24.32 -15.14 1.53
C LEU A 47 23.39 -16.35 1.57
N ALA A 48 23.94 -17.48 2.03
CA ALA A 48 23.16 -18.52 2.65
C ALA A 48 22.88 -18.08 4.10
N TYR A 49 21.61 -17.84 4.44
CA TYR A 49 21.16 -17.90 5.83
C TYR A 49 19.92 -18.77 5.93
N THR A 50 20.17 -19.92 6.54
CA THR A 50 19.20 -20.91 7.00
C THR A 50 18.37 -20.30 8.13
N TYR A 51 17.04 -20.22 7.96
CA TYR A 51 16.14 -19.83 9.04
C TYR A 51 15.89 -21.04 9.95
N LYS A 52 16.42 -21.00 11.18
CA LYS A 52 16.05 -21.92 12.26
C LYS A 52 14.94 -21.27 13.11
N PRO A 53 13.78 -21.90 13.30
CA PRO A 53 12.81 -21.43 14.28
C PRO A 53 13.28 -21.75 15.70
N TRP A 54 13.30 -20.74 16.57
CA TRP A 54 13.51 -20.89 18.01
C TRP A 54 12.24 -21.43 18.68
N VAL A 55 12.44 -22.42 19.56
CA VAL A 55 11.43 -23.06 20.40
C VAL A 55 11.35 -22.30 21.73
N ALA A 56 10.16 -21.90 22.13
CA ALA A 56 9.76 -21.59 23.51
C ALA A 56 8.31 -22.10 23.62
N GLY A 57 7.88 -22.91 24.57
CA GLY A 57 8.28 -23.12 25.95
C GLY A 57 6.96 -23.29 26.70
N HIS A 58 6.63 -24.51 27.10
CA HIS A 58 5.42 -24.88 27.85
C HIS A 58 5.33 -24.18 29.21
N VAL A 59 4.16 -23.64 29.56
CA VAL A 59 3.61 -23.63 30.93
C VAL A 59 2.07 -23.75 30.87
N PHE A 60 1.49 -24.45 31.85
CA PHE A 60 0.14 -25.01 31.94
C PHE A 60 -0.65 -24.41 33.13
N PHE A 61 -1.99 -24.59 33.13
CA PHE A 61 -3.03 -24.41 34.19
C PHE A 61 -3.67 -23.00 34.37
N ALA A 62 -4.98 -22.80 34.58
CA ALA A 62 -6.16 -23.69 34.76
C ALA A 62 -7.50 -22.92 34.55
N ASP A 63 -8.60 -23.68 34.45
CA ASP A 63 -10.03 -23.36 34.31
C ASP A 63 -10.66 -22.26 35.20
N GLY A 64 -11.79 -21.69 34.71
CA GLY A 64 -12.76 -20.96 35.53
C GLY A 64 -13.81 -20.10 34.80
N GLU A 65 -14.82 -20.76 34.20
CA GLU A 65 -16.27 -20.44 34.25
C GLU A 65 -16.87 -19.06 33.77
N VAL A 66 -17.73 -19.17 32.73
CA VAL A 66 -19.00 -18.46 32.41
C VAL A 66 -19.03 -16.93 32.25
N ALA A 67 -19.27 -16.46 31.01
CA ALA A 67 -20.37 -15.53 30.67
C ALA A 67 -20.45 -15.23 29.15
N SER A 68 -21.67 -15.38 28.61
CA SER A 68 -22.28 -14.68 27.47
C SER A 68 -21.65 -14.74 26.07
N SER A 69 -22.41 -15.30 25.13
CA SER A 69 -22.17 -15.34 23.68
C SER A 69 -21.75 -13.98 23.10
N PRO A 70 -20.68 -13.89 22.29
CA PRO A 70 -20.40 -12.69 21.52
C PRO A 70 -21.34 -12.60 20.31
N GLN A 71 -21.98 -11.44 20.13
CA GLN A 71 -22.62 -11.05 18.88
C GLN A 71 -21.68 -11.27 17.68
N PRO A 72 -22.19 -11.71 16.51
CA PRO A 72 -21.39 -11.78 15.31
C PRO A 72 -20.95 -10.35 14.94
N SER A 73 -19.65 -10.11 15.03
CA SER A 73 -19.01 -8.96 14.41
C SER A 73 -19.17 -9.08 12.89
N PRO A 74 -19.25 -7.97 12.14
CA PRO A 74 -19.31 -8.03 10.68
C PRO A 74 -18.09 -8.81 10.17
N ASP A 75 -18.35 -9.88 9.41
CA ASP A 75 -17.35 -10.68 8.72
C ASP A 75 -16.58 -9.79 7.74
N PHE A 76 -15.53 -9.14 8.22
CA PHE A 76 -14.46 -8.68 7.35
C PHE A 76 -13.73 -9.92 6.89
N SER A 77 -14.17 -10.50 5.77
CA SER A 77 -13.41 -11.54 5.09
C SER A 77 -11.96 -11.08 4.99
N SER A 78 -11.07 -11.76 5.72
CA SER A 78 -9.63 -11.48 5.76
C SER A 78 -9.04 -11.93 4.43
N LYS A 79 -9.35 -11.17 3.37
CA LYS A 79 -8.65 -11.28 2.10
C LYS A 79 -7.36 -10.50 2.31
N ARG A 80 -6.26 -11.23 2.45
CA ARG A 80 -4.87 -10.71 2.47
C ARG A 80 -4.80 -9.47 1.57
N THR A 81 -4.41 -8.31 2.11
CA THR A 81 -4.21 -7.10 1.30
C THR A 81 -3.41 -7.49 0.07
N GLY A 82 -4.01 -7.33 -1.12
CA GLY A 82 -3.41 -7.81 -2.35
C GLY A 82 -2.00 -7.26 -2.50
N SER A 83 -1.03 -8.10 -2.87
CA SER A 83 0.37 -7.70 -3.04
C SER A 83 0.50 -6.46 -3.93
N ALA A 84 -0.39 -6.30 -4.91
CA ALA A 84 -0.49 -5.13 -5.76
C ALA A 84 -0.77 -3.81 -5.01
N LEU A 85 -1.65 -3.82 -4.00
CA LEU A 85 -1.98 -2.65 -3.19
C LEU A 85 -0.78 -2.20 -2.35
N VAL A 86 -0.06 -3.17 -1.76
CA VAL A 86 1.19 -2.87 -1.03
C VAL A 86 2.23 -2.31 -1.99
N GLY A 87 2.40 -2.95 -3.16
CA GLY A 87 3.35 -2.51 -4.17
C GLY A 87 3.06 -1.11 -4.73
N SER A 88 1.79 -0.71 -4.79
CA SER A 88 1.36 0.63 -5.22
C SER A 88 1.87 1.73 -4.27
N VAL A 89 1.63 1.57 -2.96
CA VAL A 89 2.13 2.51 -1.94
C VAL A 89 3.65 2.53 -1.90
N MET A 90 4.29 1.35 -1.98
CA MET A 90 5.75 1.25 -2.00
C MET A 90 6.34 1.96 -3.23
N ALA A 91 5.71 1.86 -4.40
CA ALA A 91 6.14 2.55 -5.60
C ALA A 91 6.02 4.07 -5.48
N LEU A 92 4.95 4.58 -4.86
CA LEU A 92 4.84 6.01 -4.55
C LEU A 92 5.97 6.50 -3.63
N LEU A 93 6.23 5.78 -2.55
CA LEU A 93 7.30 6.12 -1.61
C LEU A 93 8.67 6.12 -2.29
N ALA A 94 8.99 5.10 -3.10
CA ALA A 94 10.24 5.04 -3.86
C ALA A 94 10.35 6.16 -4.92
N THR A 95 9.22 6.56 -5.51
CA THR A 95 9.15 7.69 -6.43
C THR A 95 9.48 9.01 -5.73
N PHE A 96 8.96 9.21 -4.53
CA PHE A 96 9.25 10.40 -3.70
C PHE A 96 10.69 10.39 -3.17
N GLU A 97 11.22 9.23 -2.80
CA GLU A 97 12.62 9.07 -2.40
C GLU A 97 13.57 9.47 -3.53
N SER A 98 13.29 9.00 -4.75
CA SER A 98 14.07 9.33 -5.96
C SER A 98 13.99 10.81 -6.36
N ALA A 99 12.94 11.52 -5.92
CA ALA A 99 12.83 12.97 -6.02
C ALA A 99 13.57 13.72 -4.88
N ASN A 100 14.04 13.00 -3.85
CA ASN A 100 14.68 13.54 -2.65
C ASN A 100 13.77 14.52 -1.88
N VAL A 101 12.48 14.19 -1.79
CA VAL A 101 11.47 15.04 -1.11
C VAL A 101 10.89 14.39 0.14
N LEU A 102 11.24 13.12 0.42
CA LEU A 102 10.74 12.44 1.61
C LEU A 102 11.23 13.14 2.90
N PRO A 103 10.38 13.22 3.95
CA PRO A 103 10.85 13.60 5.27
C PRO A 103 11.94 12.65 5.75
N PRO A 104 12.86 13.09 6.64
CA PRO A 104 13.89 12.22 7.17
C PRO A 104 13.33 10.96 7.82
N GLU A 105 13.99 9.82 7.62
CA GLU A 105 13.58 8.54 8.18
C GLU A 105 13.48 8.60 9.72
N GLY A 106 12.52 7.87 10.28
CA GLY A 106 12.30 7.81 11.73
C GLY A 106 11.62 9.04 12.33
N THR A 107 11.34 10.09 11.54
CA THR A 107 10.58 11.25 12.01
C THR A 107 9.08 10.95 12.08
N SER A 108 8.36 11.69 12.92
CA SER A 108 6.89 11.63 12.99
C SER A 108 6.25 11.94 11.63
N GLN A 109 6.84 12.86 10.87
CA GLN A 109 6.36 13.25 9.55
C GLN A 109 6.51 12.11 8.52
N ALA A 110 7.61 11.35 8.55
CA ALA A 110 7.76 10.16 7.70
C ALA A 110 6.70 9.10 8.01
N ASN A 111 6.47 8.82 9.29
CA ASN A 111 5.42 7.88 9.72
C ASN A 111 4.02 8.36 9.33
N GLN A 112 3.77 9.67 9.45
CA GLN A 112 2.52 10.30 9.06
C GLN A 112 2.26 10.14 7.54
N LEU A 113 3.27 10.38 6.70
CA LEU A 113 3.15 10.20 5.26
C LEU A 113 2.80 8.75 4.88
N ILE A 114 3.53 7.78 5.46
CA ILE A 114 3.28 6.35 5.22
C ILE A 114 1.85 5.98 5.64
N HIS A 115 1.46 6.38 6.86
CA HIS A 115 0.12 6.15 7.38
C HIS A 115 -0.95 6.74 6.46
N GLY A 116 -0.81 8.02 6.09
CA GLY A 116 -1.76 8.72 5.23
C GLY A 116 -1.94 8.05 3.88
N LEU A 117 -0.86 7.61 3.23
CA LEU A 117 -0.94 6.91 1.94
C LEU A 117 -1.65 5.55 2.06
N ILE A 118 -1.35 4.77 3.09
CA ILE A 118 -1.99 3.47 3.32
C ILE A 118 -3.49 3.63 3.60
N GLN A 119 -3.85 4.60 4.44
CA GLN A 119 -5.25 4.84 4.77
C GLN A 119 -6.02 5.42 3.58
N MET A 120 -5.42 6.36 2.83
CA MET A 120 -6.02 6.90 1.61
C MET A 120 -6.29 5.80 0.59
N GLN A 121 -5.31 4.91 0.35
CA GLN A 121 -5.53 3.75 -0.51
C GLN A 121 -6.67 2.86 0.02
N SER A 122 -6.71 2.62 1.33
CA SER A 122 -7.77 1.82 1.93
C SER A 122 -9.14 2.46 1.75
N ALA A 123 -9.27 3.78 1.91
CA ALA A 123 -10.51 4.51 1.68
C ALA A 123 -10.96 4.39 0.21
N LEU A 124 -10.05 4.57 -0.74
CA LEU A 124 -10.36 4.49 -2.16
C LEU A 124 -10.77 3.08 -2.61
N VAL A 125 -10.08 2.05 -2.10
CA VAL A 125 -10.29 0.67 -2.55
C VAL A 125 -11.44 -0.03 -1.83
N LYS A 126 -11.69 0.29 -0.56
CA LYS A 126 -12.63 -0.45 0.31
C LYS A 126 -13.92 0.29 0.59
N SER A 127 -13.98 1.61 0.39
CA SER A 127 -15.19 2.38 0.67
C SER A 127 -16.29 2.04 -0.34
N GLN A 128 -17.52 2.01 0.14
CA GLN A 128 -18.73 1.90 -0.67
C GLN A 128 -19.50 3.25 -0.73
N SER A 129 -18.89 4.35 -0.30
CA SER A 129 -19.50 5.69 -0.33
C SER A 129 -19.65 6.19 -1.76
N SER A 130 -20.89 6.52 -2.13
CA SER A 130 -21.21 7.20 -3.39
C SER A 130 -20.49 8.53 -3.51
N GLU A 131 -20.39 9.29 -2.41
CA GLU A 131 -19.78 10.62 -2.38
C GLU A 131 -18.29 10.57 -2.72
N LEU A 132 -17.56 9.60 -2.16
CA LEU A 132 -16.14 9.42 -2.50
C LEU A 132 -15.99 8.92 -3.93
N SER A 133 -16.80 7.96 -4.37
CA SER A 133 -16.76 7.45 -5.74
C SER A 133 -17.02 8.56 -6.77
N GLU A 134 -18.01 9.41 -6.54
CA GLU A 134 -18.32 10.57 -7.37
C GLU A 134 -17.18 11.59 -7.37
N TYR A 135 -16.60 11.88 -6.20
CA TYR A 135 -15.46 12.79 -6.08
C TYR A 135 -14.25 12.29 -6.87
N VAL A 136 -13.90 11.01 -6.71
CA VAL A 136 -12.79 10.37 -7.43
C VAL A 136 -13.05 10.35 -8.93
N SER A 137 -14.27 9.98 -9.35
CA SER A 137 -14.64 9.97 -10.77
C SER A 137 -14.52 11.36 -11.40
N ALA A 138 -15.01 12.40 -10.71
CA ALA A 138 -14.92 13.77 -11.19
C ALA A 138 -13.46 14.26 -11.26
N ALA A 139 -12.63 13.91 -10.28
CA ALA A 139 -11.22 14.23 -10.25
C ALA A 139 -10.46 13.60 -11.44
N VAL A 140 -10.67 12.31 -11.64
CA VAL A 140 -10.02 11.55 -12.72
C VAL A 140 -10.49 12.04 -14.09
N LYS A 141 -11.80 12.22 -14.32
CA LYS A 141 -12.34 12.74 -15.59
C LYS A 141 -11.78 14.12 -15.93
N GLN A 142 -11.60 14.98 -14.92
CA GLN A 142 -11.06 16.31 -15.14
C GLN A 142 -9.58 16.29 -15.53
N ARG A 143 -8.77 15.40 -14.96
CA ARG A 143 -7.32 15.36 -15.22
C ARG A 143 -6.94 14.48 -16.40
N PHE A 144 -7.61 13.33 -16.54
CA PHE A 144 -7.29 12.26 -17.49
C PHE A 144 -8.52 11.80 -18.27
N GLU A 145 -9.23 12.73 -18.91
CA GLU A 145 -10.49 12.45 -19.64
C GLU A 145 -10.42 11.17 -20.49
N LYS A 146 -9.39 11.03 -21.32
CA LYS A 146 -9.20 9.91 -22.25
C LYS A 146 -8.91 8.56 -21.56
N GLU A 147 -8.27 8.58 -20.40
CA GLU A 147 -7.84 7.39 -19.65
C GLU A 147 -8.74 7.13 -18.43
N SER A 148 -9.79 7.94 -18.26
CA SER A 148 -10.57 7.99 -17.02
C SER A 148 -11.30 6.68 -16.70
N ALA A 149 -11.82 6.00 -17.72
CA ALA A 149 -12.49 4.72 -17.55
C ALA A 149 -11.51 3.64 -17.05
N GLU A 150 -10.36 3.49 -17.72
CA GLU A 150 -9.34 2.51 -17.36
C GLU A 150 -8.75 2.75 -15.96
N LEU A 151 -8.49 4.01 -15.62
CA LEU A 151 -7.95 4.36 -14.30
C LEU A 151 -8.94 4.07 -13.17
N LEU A 152 -10.24 4.28 -13.40
CA LEU A 152 -11.28 3.97 -12.42
C LEU A 152 -11.56 2.47 -12.30
N GLU A 153 -11.61 1.74 -13.42
CA GLU A 153 -11.83 0.29 -13.43
C GLU A 153 -10.70 -0.47 -12.75
N SER A 154 -9.45 -0.05 -12.97
CA SER A 154 -8.27 -0.70 -12.39
C SER A 154 -8.01 -0.31 -10.93
N MET A 155 -8.68 0.71 -10.38
CA MET A 155 -8.41 1.26 -9.04
C MET A 155 -8.43 0.20 -7.93
N HIS A 156 -9.40 -0.71 -7.94
CA HIS A 156 -9.52 -1.75 -6.91
C HIS A 156 -8.42 -2.82 -6.98
N GLN A 157 -7.76 -2.96 -8.13
CA GLN A 157 -6.69 -3.94 -8.38
C GLN A 157 -5.30 -3.30 -8.23
N SER A 158 -5.14 -2.09 -8.76
CA SER A 158 -3.87 -1.36 -8.86
C SER A 158 -3.58 -0.46 -7.65
N GLY A 159 -4.61 -0.14 -6.85
CA GLY A 159 -4.48 0.72 -5.68
C GLY A 159 -4.28 2.20 -6.02
N LEU A 160 -3.61 2.93 -5.11
CA LEU A 160 -3.35 4.35 -5.25
C LEU A 160 -2.15 4.60 -6.17
N THR A 161 -2.40 4.82 -7.46
CA THR A 161 -1.35 5.12 -8.45
C THR A 161 -0.95 6.60 -8.44
N SER A 162 0.18 6.94 -9.08
CA SER A 162 0.61 8.34 -9.23
C SER A 162 -0.42 9.21 -9.98
N LYS A 163 -1.04 8.70 -11.05
CA LYS A 163 -2.09 9.41 -11.81
C LYS A 163 -3.36 9.60 -10.97
N LEU A 164 -3.76 8.60 -10.19
CA LEU A 164 -4.91 8.73 -9.31
C LEU A 164 -4.66 9.78 -8.21
N LEU A 165 -3.47 9.73 -7.58
CA LEU A 165 -3.09 10.71 -6.57
C LEU A 165 -3.03 12.14 -7.14
N GLU A 166 -2.45 12.32 -8.33
CA GLU A 166 -2.41 13.61 -9.02
C GLU A 166 -3.81 14.16 -9.30
N SER A 167 -4.73 13.29 -9.73
CA SER A 167 -6.12 13.66 -10.00
C SER A 167 -6.76 14.23 -8.75
N LEU A 168 -6.58 13.56 -7.61
CA LEU A 168 -7.12 14.00 -6.32
C LEU A 168 -6.47 15.31 -5.85
N VAL A 169 -5.14 15.42 -5.93
CA VAL A 169 -4.39 16.65 -5.57
C VAL A 169 -4.83 17.84 -6.43
N SER A 170 -4.98 17.65 -7.74
CA SER A 170 -5.40 18.69 -8.67
C SER A 170 -6.85 19.11 -8.44
N TYR A 171 -7.73 18.15 -8.22
CA TYR A 171 -9.15 18.41 -8.03
C TYR A 171 -9.46 19.04 -6.67
N ASN A 172 -8.73 18.65 -5.61
CA ASN A 172 -8.85 19.24 -4.28
C ASN A 172 -8.62 20.75 -4.26
N HIS A 173 -7.73 21.25 -5.11
CA HIS A 173 -7.50 22.69 -5.22
C HIS A 173 -8.71 23.46 -5.81
N LYS A 174 -9.56 22.78 -6.58
CA LYS A 174 -10.77 23.36 -7.16
C LYS A 174 -12.00 23.13 -6.29
N ILE A 175 -12.11 21.92 -5.75
CA ILE A 175 -13.22 21.47 -4.92
C ILE A 175 -12.61 20.79 -3.68
N PRO A 176 -12.40 21.55 -2.59
CA PRO A 176 -11.75 21.05 -1.39
C PRO A 176 -12.52 19.89 -0.76
N MET A 177 -11.88 18.72 -0.63
CA MET A 177 -12.51 17.54 -0.04
C MET A 177 -12.83 17.75 1.45
N TRP A 178 -12.01 18.54 2.14
CA TRP A 178 -12.12 18.86 3.57
C TRP A 178 -13.16 19.94 3.89
N GLU A 179 -13.90 20.41 2.88
CA GLU A 179 -15.07 21.29 3.06
C GLU A 179 -16.39 20.52 2.89
N LYS A 180 -16.33 19.24 2.50
CA LYS A 180 -17.51 18.39 2.29
C LYS A 180 -17.75 17.51 3.52
N PRO A 181 -18.81 17.73 4.32
CA PRO A 181 -19.07 16.97 5.55
C PRO A 181 -19.04 15.45 5.37
N ALA A 182 -19.69 14.94 4.32
CA ALA A 182 -19.73 13.51 4.03
C ALA A 182 -18.34 12.89 3.77
N LEU A 183 -17.44 13.62 3.11
CA LEU A 183 -16.06 13.15 2.87
C LEU A 183 -15.23 13.24 4.16
N ILE A 184 -15.43 14.28 4.98
CA ILE A 184 -14.75 14.41 6.27
C ILE A 184 -15.09 13.23 7.18
N GLU A 185 -16.38 12.92 7.34
CA GLU A 185 -16.85 11.79 8.16
C GLU A 185 -16.32 10.45 7.62
N LEU A 186 -16.28 10.29 6.30
CA LEU A 186 -15.70 9.11 5.68
C LEU A 186 -14.21 8.99 5.99
N PHE A 187 -13.43 10.05 5.79
CA PHE A 187 -11.99 10.03 6.03
C PHE A 187 -11.65 9.80 7.50
N GLN A 188 -12.45 10.33 8.43
CA GLN A 188 -12.31 10.01 9.86
C GLN A 188 -12.47 8.51 10.15
N ARG A 189 -13.41 7.81 9.49
CA ARG A 189 -13.56 6.35 9.64
C ARG A 189 -12.36 5.55 9.15
N TYR A 190 -11.60 6.10 8.20
CA TYR A 190 -10.36 5.52 7.70
C TYR A 190 -9.11 6.07 8.41
N ASN A 191 -9.28 6.85 9.49
CA ASN A 191 -8.18 7.49 10.22
C ASN A 191 -7.33 8.43 9.35
N ILE A 192 -7.93 9.09 8.35
CA ILE A 192 -7.26 10.09 7.53
C ILE A 192 -7.60 11.46 8.08
N SER A 193 -6.60 12.20 8.53
CA SER A 193 -6.74 13.58 8.95
C SER A 193 -6.47 14.55 7.80
N ARG A 194 -6.90 15.80 7.96
CA ARG A 194 -6.55 16.88 7.04
C ARG A 194 -5.04 17.09 6.95
N GLN A 195 -4.32 16.94 8.07
CA GLN A 195 -2.87 17.07 8.11
C GLN A 195 -2.18 15.96 7.30
N ASP A 196 -2.71 14.74 7.33
CA ASP A 196 -2.16 13.64 6.51
C ASP A 196 -2.28 13.97 5.02
N TRP A 197 -3.44 14.47 4.59
CA TRP A 197 -3.66 14.90 3.23
C TRP A 197 -2.76 16.06 2.82
N GLU A 198 -2.67 17.11 3.64
CA GLU A 198 -1.82 18.28 3.37
C GLU A 198 -0.35 17.88 3.21
N LEU A 199 0.12 16.92 4.03
CA LEU A 199 1.46 16.36 3.89
C LEU A 199 1.63 15.57 2.58
N ILE A 200 0.69 14.69 2.23
CA ILE A 200 0.71 13.93 0.97
C ILE A 200 0.74 14.89 -0.22
N GLU A 201 -0.14 15.89 -0.23
CA GLU A 201 -0.25 16.88 -1.29
C GLU A 201 1.07 17.66 -1.45
N LYS A 202 1.65 18.12 -0.34
CA LYS A 202 2.95 18.82 -0.36
C LYS A 202 4.03 17.96 -1.00
N ILE A 203 4.22 16.73 -0.51
CA ILE A 203 5.26 15.81 -0.99
C ILE A 203 5.06 15.47 -2.46
N PHE A 204 3.82 15.25 -2.88
CA PHE A 204 3.50 14.97 -4.28
C PHE A 204 3.89 16.14 -5.20
N ARG A 205 3.53 17.38 -4.82
CA ARG A 205 3.86 18.58 -5.61
C ARG A 205 5.36 18.83 -5.67
N GLU A 206 6.07 18.66 -4.56
CA GLU A 206 7.54 18.78 -4.52
C GLU A 206 8.20 17.74 -5.45
N ALA A 207 7.71 16.49 -5.44
CA ALA A 207 8.19 15.44 -6.34
C ALA A 207 7.91 15.79 -7.82
N GLU A 208 6.69 16.23 -8.15
CA GLU A 208 6.31 16.61 -9.51
C GLU A 208 7.24 17.70 -10.06
N VAL A 209 7.52 18.74 -9.25
CA VAL A 209 8.47 19.80 -9.62
C VAL A 209 9.87 19.25 -9.82
N ALA A 210 10.35 18.38 -8.92
CA ALA A 210 11.68 17.79 -9.01
C ALA A 210 11.86 16.95 -10.29
N TYR A 211 10.88 16.11 -10.64
CA TYR A 211 10.92 15.32 -11.88
C TYR A 211 10.84 16.21 -13.13
N ARG A 212 10.01 17.25 -13.11
CA ARG A 212 9.91 18.22 -14.21
C ARG A 212 11.23 18.95 -14.45
N ILE A 213 11.93 19.38 -13.39
CA ILE A 213 13.26 20.00 -13.51
C ILE A 213 14.28 19.03 -14.13
N LYS A 214 14.17 17.74 -13.81
CA LYS A 214 15.02 16.68 -14.39
C LYS A 214 14.62 16.29 -15.82
N GLY A 215 13.59 16.91 -16.41
CA GLY A 215 13.10 16.58 -17.76
C GLY A 215 12.40 15.22 -17.83
N SER A 216 11.78 14.79 -16.74
CA SER A 216 11.16 13.47 -16.59
C SER A 216 9.76 13.57 -16.00
N SER A 217 8.97 12.51 -16.16
CA SER A 217 7.61 12.41 -15.63
C SER A 217 7.61 11.68 -14.29
N ILE A 218 6.86 12.20 -13.30
CA ILE A 218 6.60 11.49 -12.04
C ILE A 218 5.86 10.17 -12.27
N HIS A 219 5.03 10.08 -13.32
CA HIS A 219 4.30 8.85 -13.65
C HIS A 219 5.22 7.77 -14.22
N ASP A 220 6.15 8.14 -15.11
CA ASP A 220 7.11 7.20 -15.67
C ASP A 220 8.02 6.64 -14.57
N ALA A 221 8.44 7.51 -13.64
CA ALA A 221 9.19 7.10 -12.46
C ALA A 221 8.38 6.16 -11.56
N TYR A 222 7.09 6.44 -11.34
CA TYR A 222 6.20 5.57 -10.60
C TYR A 222 6.05 4.20 -11.27
N GLU A 223 5.81 4.12 -12.58
CA GLU A 223 5.68 2.84 -13.28
C GLU A 223 6.97 2.02 -13.24
N LEU A 224 8.13 2.68 -13.36
CA LEU A 224 9.44 2.04 -13.21
C LEU A 224 9.59 1.39 -11.82
N TRP A 225 9.20 2.09 -10.76
CA TRP A 225 9.22 1.52 -9.42
C TRP A 225 8.16 0.43 -9.25
N ARG A 226 6.95 0.67 -9.75
CA ARG A 226 5.83 -0.26 -9.64
C ARG A 226 6.16 -1.62 -10.22
N ALA A 227 6.83 -1.68 -11.36
CA ALA A 227 7.28 -2.91 -12.01
C ALA A 227 8.28 -3.75 -11.18
N GLN A 228 8.95 -3.12 -10.21
CA GLN A 228 9.88 -3.77 -9.28
C GLN A 228 9.20 -4.18 -7.96
N MET A 229 7.98 -3.72 -7.71
CA MET A 229 7.24 -3.97 -6.47
C MET A 229 6.33 -5.21 -6.57
N PRO A 230 5.92 -5.81 -5.43
CA PRO A 230 4.96 -6.91 -5.41
C PRO A 230 3.68 -6.60 -6.19
N GLY A 231 3.22 -7.57 -6.99
CA GLY A 231 2.05 -7.41 -7.85
C GLY A 231 2.22 -6.39 -8.99
N GLY A 232 3.46 -5.97 -9.32
CA GLY A 232 3.76 -4.99 -10.37
C GLY A 232 3.95 -5.55 -11.77
N ARG A 233 4.07 -6.86 -11.88
CA ARG A 233 4.05 -7.62 -13.13
C ARG A 233 2.76 -8.43 -13.11
N SER A 234 1.75 -7.96 -13.83
CA SER A 234 0.52 -8.71 -14.13
C SER A 234 0.40 -8.80 -15.64
#